data_AF-A0A4R2RAZ5-F1
#
_entry.id   AF-A0A4R2RAZ5-F1
#
_cell.length_a   1.000
_cell.length_b   1.000
_cell.length_c   1.000
_cell.angle_alpha   90.00
_cell.angle_beta   90.00
_cell.angle_gamma   90.00
#
_symmetry.space_group_name_H-M   'P 1'
#
loop_
_entity.id
_entity.type
_entity.pdbx_description
1 polymer ?
#
loop_
_entity_poly.entity_id
_entity_poly.type
_entity_poly.pdbx_seq_one_letter_code
_entity_poly.pdbx_strand_id
1 'polypeptide(L)' 'MVARAFRLRSCPMTKWEYATVPLLIHATKQILDQWGEDGWELVTVLNNPTGEQHVAYLKRPKE' A
#
# COMPACT_ATOMS: atom_id res chain seq x y z
N MET A 1 -11.59 48.47 -2.46
CA MET A 1 -11.86 47.04 -2.75
C MET A 1 -10.57 46.27 -2.53
N VAL A 2 -10.39 45.62 -1.37
CA VAL A 2 -9.13 44.96 -1.00
C VAL A 2 -9.19 43.51 -1.47
N ALA A 3 -8.31 43.14 -2.40
CA ALA A 3 -8.16 41.77 -2.88
C ALA A 3 -7.60 40.89 -1.76
N ARG A 4 -8.39 39.93 -1.29
CA ARG A 4 -7.93 38.86 -0.38
C ARG A 4 -7.14 37.85 -1.19
N ALA A 5 -5.83 37.78 -0.97
CA ALA A 5 -4.97 36.74 -1.50
C ALA A 5 -5.37 35.37 -0.92
N PHE A 6 -5.88 34.48 -1.77
CA PHE A 6 -6.18 33.10 -1.41
C PHE A 6 -4.86 32.33 -1.40
N ARG A 7 -4.25 32.20 -0.21
CA ARG A 7 -3.06 31.36 -0.04
C ARG A 7 -3.48 29.90 -0.17
N LEU A 8 -3.26 29.30 -1.33
CA LEU A 8 -3.36 27.85 -1.52
C LEU A 8 -2.38 27.20 -0.53
N ARG A 9 -2.92 26.47 0.46
CA ARG A 9 -2.10 25.60 1.29
C ARG A 9 -1.58 24.49 0.38
N SER A 10 -0.27 24.46 0.15
CA SER A 10 0.39 23.26 -0.34
C SER A 10 0.34 22.25 0.81
N CYS A 11 -0.63 21.34 0.77
CA CYS A 11 -0.54 20.12 1.55
C CYS A 11 0.55 19.28 0.89
N PRO A 12 1.61 18.86 1.62
CA PRO A 12 2.58 17.95 1.04
C PRO A 12 1.84 16.69 0.60
N MET A 13 1.95 16.33 -0.68
CA MET A 13 1.34 15.09 -1.16
C MET A 13 2.05 13.93 -0.48
N THR A 14 1.28 13.07 0.19
CA THR A 14 1.79 11.82 0.74
C THR A 14 2.37 10.99 -0.40
N LYS A 15 3.69 10.75 -0.36
CA LYS A 15 4.34 9.84 -1.28
C LYS A 15 4.07 8.43 -0.79
N TRP A 16 3.78 7.52 -1.70
CA TRP A 16 3.49 6.12 -1.37
C TRP A 16 4.59 5.24 -1.95
N GLU A 17 5.04 4.30 -1.13
CA GLU A 17 5.87 3.18 -1.57
C GLU A 17 4.97 1.95 -1.76
N TYR A 18 5.21 1.20 -2.84
CA TYR A 18 4.42 0.01 -3.18
C TYR A 18 5.33 -1.22 -3.20
N ALA A 19 4.88 -2.29 -2.57
CA ALA A 19 5.54 -3.59 -2.59
C ALA A 19 4.60 -4.65 -3.17
N THR A 20 5.16 -5.57 -3.93
CA THR A 20 4.48 -6.76 -4.44
C THR A 20 5.11 -7.99 -3.84
N VAL A 21 4.32 -8.81 -3.16
CA VAL A 21 4.83 -9.98 -2.45
C VAL A 21 4.12 -11.23 -2.93
N PRO A 22 4.85 -12.26 -3.38
CA PRO A 22 4.27 -13.56 -3.67
C PRO A 22 3.83 -14.23 -2.35
N LEU A 23 2.59 -14.68 -2.31
CA LEU A 23 2.00 -15.39 -1.19
C LEU A 23 2.01 -16.89 -1.49
N LEU A 24 2.49 -17.65 -0.51
CA LEU A 24 2.41 -19.09 -0.49
C LEU A 24 1.06 -19.51 0.11
N ILE A 25 0.29 -20.35 -0.59
CA ILE A 25 -1.07 -20.78 -0.20
C ILE A 25 -1.19 -21.32 1.22
N HIS A 26 -0.15 -21.99 1.72
CA HIS A 26 -0.13 -22.54 3.08
C HIS A 26 0.37 -21.56 4.15
N ALA A 27 0.86 -20.38 3.76
CA ALA A 27 1.46 -19.39 4.66
C ALA A 27 0.98 -17.95 4.42
N THR A 28 -0.08 -17.73 3.63
CA THR A 28 -0.59 -16.40 3.28
C THR A 28 -0.81 -15.51 4.50
N LYS A 29 -1.45 -16.05 5.55
CA LYS A 29 -1.70 -15.31 6.80
C LYS A 29 -0.40 -14.85 7.45
N GLN A 30 0.55 -15.77 7.65
CA GLN A 30 1.83 -15.46 8.28
C GLN A 30 2.61 -14.39 7.51
N ILE A 31 2.61 -14.46 6.17
CA ILE A 31 3.26 -13.45 5.34
C ILE A 31 2.59 -12.10 5.56
N LEU A 32 1.25 -12.01 5.42
CA LEU A 32 0.52 -10.74 5.58
C LEU A 32 0.67 -10.14 6.97
N ASP A 33 0.62 -10.96 8.03
CA ASP A 33 0.85 -10.52 9.41
C ASP A 33 2.25 -9.90 9.54
N GLN A 34 3.30 -10.56 9.01
CA GLN A 34 4.67 -10.01 9.04
C GLN A 34 4.76 -8.63 8.35
N TRP A 35 4.21 -8.50 7.13
CA TRP A 35 4.24 -7.21 6.44
C TRP A 35 3.39 -6.14 7.14
N GLY A 36 2.30 -6.54 7.78
CA GLY A 36 1.49 -5.65 8.62
C GLY A 36 2.28 -5.08 9.80
N GLU A 37 3.07 -5.92 10.48
CA GLU A 37 3.98 -5.50 11.56
C GLU A 37 5.08 -4.56 11.05
N ASP A 38 5.58 -4.78 9.83
CA ASP A 38 6.52 -3.87 9.15
C ASP A 38 5.89 -2.51 8.72
N GLY A 39 4.59 -2.32 8.97
CA GLY A 39 3.87 -1.07 8.70
C GLY A 39 3.35 -0.94 7.27
N TRP A 40 3.23 -2.05 6.55
CA TRP A 40 2.64 -2.08 5.23
C TRP A 40 1.13 -2.29 5.29
N GLU A 41 0.40 -1.49 4.52
CA GLU A 41 -1.04 -1.62 4.37
C GLU A 41 -1.37 -2.49 3.16
N LEU A 42 -2.11 -3.58 3.37
CA LEU A 42 -2.61 -4.43 2.28
C LEU A 42 -3.63 -3.66 1.44
N VAL A 43 -3.37 -3.58 0.13
CA VAL A 43 -4.27 -2.94 -0.85
C VAL A 43 -5.20 -3.99 -1.45
N THR A 44 -4.63 -5.05 -2.01
CA THR A 44 -5.40 -6.13 -2.63
C THR A 44 -4.55 -7.39 -2.76
N VAL A 45 -5.23 -8.53 -2.90
CA VAL A 45 -4.62 -9.82 -3.24
C VAL A 45 -5.17 -10.24 -4.59
N LEU A 46 -4.28 -10.48 -5.55
CA LEU A 46 -4.62 -11.02 -6.86
C LEU A 46 -4.41 -12.52 -6.89
N ASN A 47 -5.44 -13.23 -7.32
CA ASN A 47 -5.39 -14.66 -7.59
C ASN A 47 -4.96 -14.87 -9.04
N ASN A 48 -3.88 -15.63 -9.24
CA ASN A 48 -3.55 -16.12 -10.57
C ASN A 48 -4.60 -17.18 -10.99
N PRO A 49 -5.12 -17.18 -12.24
CA PRO A 49 -6.03 -18.23 -12.72
C PRO A 49 -5.54 -19.66 -12.52
N THR A 50 -4.21 -19.89 -12.47
CA THR A 50 -3.62 -21.22 -12.19
C THR A 50 -3.72 -21.61 -10.71
N GLY A 51 -4.03 -20.67 -9.80
CA GLY A 51 -4.31 -20.95 -8.40
C GLY A 51 -3.11 -21.30 -7.54
N GLU A 52 -1.88 -21.38 -8.07
CA GLU A 52 -0.68 -21.80 -7.32
C GLU A 52 0.03 -20.67 -6.58
N GLN A 53 -0.17 -19.42 -7.01
CA GLN A 53 0.54 -18.26 -6.47
C GLN A 53 -0.43 -17.08 -6.37
N HIS A 54 -0.60 -16.54 -5.16
CA HIS A 54 -1.31 -15.27 -4.98
C HIS A 54 -0.28 -14.15 -4.88
N VAL A 55 -0.62 -12.96 -5.36
CA VAL A 55 0.24 -11.77 -5.23
C VAL A 55 -0.47 -10.75 -4.36
N ALA A 56 0.15 -10.36 -3.26
CA ALA A 56 -0.33 -9.25 -2.44
C ALA A 56 0.32 -7.94 -2.89
N TYR A 57 -0.51 -6.92 -3.06
CA TYR A 57 -0.08 -5.54 -3.25
C TYR A 57 -0.20 -4.81 -1.93
N LEU A 58 0.89 -4.22 -1.48
CA LEU A 58 0.93 -3.44 -0.26
C LEU A 58 1.43 -2.02 -0.55
N LYS A 59 1.01 -1.09 0.29
CA LYS A 59 1.46 0.30 0.24
C LYS A 59 1.92 0.76 1.62
N ARG A 60 2.83 1.72 1.64
CA ARG A 60 3.30 2.37 2.87
C ARG A 60 3.52 3.87 2.60
N PRO A 61 3.18 4.77 3.53
CA PRO A 61 3.55 6.18 3.41
C PRO A 61 5.07 6.34 3.48
N LYS A 62 5.63 7.03 2.50
CA LYS A 62 7.04 7.39 2.45
C LYS A 62 7.22 8.73 3.17
N GLU A 63 8.00 8.70 4.25
CA GLU A 63 8.46 9.89 4.96
C GLU A 63 9.43 10.73 4.10
#